data_AF-A0A258B790-F1
#
_entry.id   AF-A0A258B790-F1
#
_cell.length_a   1.000
_cell.length_b   1.000
_cell.length_c   1.000
_cell.angle_alpha   90.00
_cell.angle_beta   90.00
_cell.angle_gamma   90.00
#
_symmetry.space_group_name_H-M   'P 1'
#
loop_
_entity.id
_entity.type
_entity.pdbx_description
1 polymer ?
#
loop_
_entity_poly.entity_id
_entity_poly.type
_entity_poly.pdbx_seq_one_letter_code
_entity_poly.pdbx_strand_id
1 'polypeptide(L)'
;YRLGRYHTGMTAGESWQTYLTRAAETTKAMMSKAPYYTQFGQMEGDVFLYILLDLKRENMTELASEVEALMKGRVEIWRKLKYPFGSEMPWDSTGQAEVYMWMRYFGHQDQADVTREVIMAYDPAIPHWGYNGSARRFWDFLYAGKLSRIERQLHHYGSSLNAVPLFDAFRETPDDLYMLRVAYGGLMGSLTNIDNEGFASAAFHSFPDAMKWGGINGDYGMSFFGHAVTTAAYLVNHPTFGWTGFGGVVTQSGSVVTIAPKDSGRRRVFIAPAGLWITLDAGKIASVAYDTATGKVSVTFEAADQYTPKAYTASVAKELGAYAVALNTGPTALELVPG
;
A
#
# COMPACT_ATOMS: atom_id res chain seq x y z
N TYR A 1 -0.69 13.80 9.59
CA TYR A 1 -0.56 15.05 8.80
C TYR A 1 -1.63 15.15 7.71
N ARG A 2 -1.75 14.17 6.78
CA ARG A 2 -2.70 14.22 5.65
C ARG A 2 -4.15 14.53 6.04
N LEU A 3 -4.65 13.97 7.16
CA LEU A 3 -5.97 14.31 7.71
C LEU A 3 -6.15 15.82 7.91
N GLY A 4 -5.26 16.48 8.65
CA GLY A 4 -5.34 17.92 8.89
C GLY A 4 -4.96 18.78 7.67
N ARG A 5 -4.27 18.21 6.68
CA ARG A 5 -3.86 18.91 5.46
C ARG A 5 -4.96 18.97 4.40
N TYR A 6 -5.74 17.90 4.27
CA TYR A 6 -6.67 17.69 3.16
C TYR A 6 -8.14 17.59 3.59
N HIS A 7 -8.44 17.55 4.89
CA HIS A 7 -9.80 17.51 5.42
C HIS A 7 -10.06 18.66 6.40
N THR A 8 -11.30 19.15 6.40
CA THR A 8 -11.80 20.20 7.31
C THR A 8 -12.23 19.56 8.63
N GLY A 9 -11.80 20.11 9.77
CA GLY A 9 -12.32 19.72 11.10
C GLY A 9 -11.96 18.31 11.59
N MET A 10 -11.08 17.58 10.88
CA MET A 10 -10.68 16.21 11.21
C MET A 10 -9.47 16.13 12.17
N THR A 11 -8.90 17.26 12.56
CA THR A 11 -7.82 17.36 13.54
C THR A 11 -8.18 18.43 14.57
N ALA A 12 -8.23 18.06 15.85
CA ALA A 12 -8.63 18.95 16.94
C ALA A 12 -7.45 19.46 17.78
N GLY A 13 -6.21 19.28 17.32
CA GLY A 13 -5.00 19.58 18.07
C GLY A 13 -4.07 20.51 17.30
N GLU A 14 -2.92 19.96 16.91
CA GLU A 14 -1.82 20.70 16.31
C GLU A 14 -2.02 20.91 14.80
N SER A 15 -1.22 21.79 14.20
CA SER A 15 -1.21 21.99 12.76
C SER A 15 -0.74 20.73 12.00
N TRP A 16 -1.11 20.61 10.73
CA TRP A 16 -0.62 19.51 9.90
C TRP A 16 0.90 19.54 9.75
N GLN A 17 1.51 20.73 9.74
CA GLN A 17 2.95 20.93 9.67
C GLN A 17 3.62 20.31 10.89
N THR A 18 3.10 20.58 12.09
CA THR A 18 3.60 19.99 13.34
C THR A 18 3.59 18.47 13.27
N TYR A 19 2.52 17.86 12.75
CA TYR A 19 2.45 16.41 12.59
C TYR A 19 3.46 15.85 11.57
N LEU A 20 3.68 16.55 10.44
CA LEU A 20 4.65 16.13 9.43
C LEU A 20 6.09 16.26 9.95
N THR A 21 6.41 17.38 10.62
CA THR A 21 7.70 17.58 11.29
C THR A 21 7.95 16.47 12.31
N ARG A 22 6.98 16.15 13.19
CA ARG A 22 7.14 15.09 14.19
C ARG A 22 7.35 13.71 13.56
N ALA A 23 6.70 13.41 12.44
CA ALA A 23 6.91 12.14 11.73
C ALA A 23 8.35 12.02 11.19
N ALA A 24 8.87 13.09 10.60
CA ALA A 24 10.24 13.14 10.12
C ALA A 24 11.28 13.10 11.26
N GLU A 25 11.05 13.85 12.34
CA GLU A 25 11.89 13.79 13.54
C GLU A 25 11.88 12.41 14.20
N THR A 26 10.76 11.68 14.15
CA THR A 26 10.69 10.29 14.62
C THR A 26 11.57 9.37 13.76
N THR A 27 11.56 9.58 12.44
CA THR A 27 12.45 8.85 11.51
C THR A 27 13.93 9.12 11.85
N LYS A 28 14.30 10.39 12.09
CA LYS A 28 15.65 10.79 12.54
C LYS A 28 16.02 10.22 13.91
N ALA A 29 15.08 10.21 14.85
CA ALA A 29 15.28 9.67 16.19
C ALA A 29 15.57 8.16 16.14
N MET A 30 14.86 7.41 15.31
CA MET A 30 15.13 5.98 15.09
C MET A 30 16.60 5.74 14.70
N MET A 31 17.14 6.55 13.77
CA MET A 31 18.53 6.46 13.33
C MET A 31 19.56 6.75 14.44
N SER A 32 19.27 7.73 15.30
CA SER A 32 20.22 8.18 16.33
C SER A 32 20.06 7.47 17.68
N LYS A 33 18.88 6.92 17.98
CA LYS A 33 18.53 6.35 19.28
C LYS A 33 18.38 4.82 19.27
N ALA A 34 18.20 4.22 18.10
CA ALA A 34 18.03 2.77 17.95
C ALA A 34 18.99 2.16 16.90
N PRO A 35 20.31 2.49 16.92
CA PRO A 35 21.24 2.16 15.83
C PRO A 35 21.43 0.66 15.57
N TYR A 36 21.11 -0.19 16.54
CA TYR A 36 21.12 -1.65 16.35
C TYR A 36 20.02 -2.10 15.38
N TYR A 37 18.81 -1.56 15.52
CA TYR A 37 17.67 -1.96 14.71
C TYR A 37 17.72 -1.36 13.30
N THR A 38 18.42 -0.24 13.10
CA THR A 38 18.47 0.44 11.80
C THR A 38 19.32 -0.26 10.74
N GLN A 39 20.00 -1.36 11.11
CA GLN A 39 20.89 -2.14 10.25
C GLN A 39 20.15 -2.89 9.14
N PHE A 40 18.93 -3.34 9.39
CA PHE A 40 18.09 -4.07 8.44
C PHE A 40 16.87 -3.25 8.03
N GLY A 41 16.13 -3.72 7.03
CA GLY A 41 14.79 -3.22 6.77
C GLY A 41 13.87 -3.45 7.97
N GLN A 42 12.98 -2.50 8.22
CA GLN A 42 12.02 -2.45 9.31
C GLN A 42 10.62 -2.80 8.80
N MET A 43 9.82 -3.37 9.69
CA MET A 43 8.38 -3.49 9.46
C MET A 43 7.80 -2.09 9.23
N GLU A 44 6.97 -1.94 8.21
CA GLU A 44 6.36 -0.64 7.82
C GLU A 44 7.36 0.46 7.44
N GLY A 45 8.65 0.15 7.25
CA GLY A 45 9.68 1.15 7.00
C GLY A 45 9.55 1.87 5.65
N ASP A 46 8.68 1.39 4.75
CA ASP A 46 8.26 2.13 3.56
C ASP A 46 7.55 3.45 3.90
N VAL A 47 6.99 3.58 5.11
CA VAL A 47 6.42 4.85 5.61
C VAL A 47 7.44 5.99 5.63
N PHE A 48 8.72 5.69 5.86
CA PHE A 48 9.77 6.72 5.88
C PHE A 48 9.92 7.36 4.49
N LEU A 49 9.75 6.57 3.42
CA LEU A 49 9.76 7.10 2.07
C LEU A 49 8.52 7.96 1.81
N TYR A 50 7.33 7.53 2.25
CA TYR A 50 6.13 8.35 2.12
C TYR A 50 6.26 9.69 2.84
N ILE A 51 6.85 9.71 4.04
CA ILE A 51 7.15 10.93 4.79
C ILE A 51 8.15 11.80 4.01
N LEU A 52 9.23 11.23 3.45
CA LEU A 52 10.18 11.98 2.63
C LEU A 52 9.49 12.65 1.43
N LEU A 53 8.65 11.91 0.71
CA LEU A 53 7.92 12.45 -0.45
C LEU A 53 6.95 13.57 -0.03
N ASP A 54 6.30 13.44 1.12
CA ASP A 54 5.41 14.47 1.66
C ASP A 54 6.21 15.71 2.11
N LEU A 55 7.39 15.57 2.73
CA LEU A 55 8.28 16.69 3.05
C LEU A 55 8.71 17.44 1.79
N LYS A 56 9.10 16.72 0.72
CA LYS A 56 9.46 17.31 -0.57
C LYS A 56 8.27 18.04 -1.19
N ARG A 57 7.08 17.45 -1.14
CA ARG A 57 5.84 18.05 -1.65
C ARG A 57 5.50 19.36 -0.96
N GLU A 58 5.68 19.43 0.35
CA GLU A 58 5.37 20.62 1.17
C GLU A 58 6.55 21.60 1.26
N ASN A 59 7.60 21.42 0.45
CA ASN A 59 8.82 22.25 0.40
C ASN A 59 9.59 22.35 1.74
N MET A 60 9.49 21.34 2.61
CA MET A 60 10.26 21.23 3.85
C MET A 60 11.66 20.66 3.57
N THR A 61 12.44 21.38 2.75
CA THR A 61 13.64 20.88 2.07
C THR A 61 14.80 20.49 2.99
N GLU A 62 15.03 21.22 4.07
CA GLU A 62 16.08 20.89 5.07
C GLU A 62 15.81 19.52 5.71
N LEU A 63 14.61 19.37 6.28
CA LEU A 63 14.18 18.12 6.93
C LEU A 63 14.10 16.95 5.93
N ALA A 64 13.66 17.20 4.70
CA ALA A 64 13.68 16.21 3.62
C ALA A 64 15.11 15.74 3.32
N SER A 65 16.06 16.67 3.22
CA SER A 65 17.46 16.36 2.90
C SER A 65 18.12 15.53 3.99
N GLU A 66 17.82 15.83 5.26
CA GLU A 66 18.31 15.04 6.40
C GLU A 66 17.77 13.61 6.40
N VAL A 67 16.45 13.44 6.24
CA VAL A 67 15.82 12.11 6.16
C VAL A 67 16.37 11.32 4.98
N GLU A 68 16.48 11.94 3.81
CA GLU A 68 17.01 11.30 2.61
C GLU A 68 18.47 10.86 2.78
N ALA A 69 19.32 11.69 3.39
CA ALA A 69 20.71 11.35 3.66
C ALA A 69 20.85 10.17 4.62
N LEU A 70 20.06 10.13 5.69
CA LEU A 70 20.03 9.03 6.65
C LEU A 70 19.61 7.71 5.99
N MET A 71 18.56 7.75 5.17
CA MET A 71 18.05 6.57 4.47
C MET A 71 18.99 6.10 3.36
N LYS A 72 19.66 7.01 2.66
CA LYS A 72 20.74 6.67 1.73
C LYS A 72 21.85 5.89 2.43
N GLY A 73 22.22 6.29 3.66
CA GLY A 73 23.20 5.58 4.47
C GLY A 73 22.84 4.10 4.71
N ARG A 74 21.56 3.80 4.98
CA ARG A 74 21.08 2.41 5.12
C ARG A 74 21.14 1.65 3.80
N VAL A 75 20.73 2.28 2.71
CA VAL A 75 20.74 1.67 1.36
C VAL A 75 22.15 1.30 0.90
N GLU A 76 23.16 2.12 1.20
CA GLU A 76 24.57 1.81 0.91
C GLU A 76 25.09 0.57 1.66
N ILE A 77 24.47 0.22 2.79
CA ILE A 77 24.74 -1.02 3.52
C ILE A 77 23.97 -2.17 2.87
N TRP A 78 22.65 -2.02 2.73
CA TRP A 78 21.77 -3.07 2.21
C TRP A 78 22.15 -3.56 0.83
N ARG A 79 22.64 -2.68 -0.06
CA ARG A 79 23.02 -3.07 -1.42
C ARG A 79 24.22 -4.01 -1.48
N LYS A 80 24.95 -4.16 -0.37
CA LYS A 80 26.09 -5.09 -0.21
C LYS A 80 25.67 -6.40 0.45
N LEU A 81 24.45 -6.48 0.98
CA LEU A 81 23.91 -7.65 1.65
C LEU A 81 23.03 -8.44 0.67
N LYS A 82 23.07 -9.77 0.79
CA LYS A 82 22.27 -10.63 -0.08
C LYS A 82 20.77 -10.56 0.25
N TYR A 83 20.44 -10.50 1.54
CA TYR A 83 19.06 -10.51 2.06
C TYR A 83 18.93 -9.58 3.28
N PRO A 84 18.86 -8.25 3.11
CA PRO A 84 18.81 -7.26 4.20
C PRO A 84 17.43 -7.15 4.87
N PHE A 85 16.71 -8.27 5.02
CA PHE A 85 15.29 -8.31 5.43
C PHE A 85 15.05 -8.84 6.86
N GLY A 86 16.11 -9.28 7.53
CA GLY A 86 16.02 -9.92 8.85
C GLY A 86 15.72 -8.94 9.98
N SER A 87 15.31 -9.48 11.13
CA SER A 87 15.18 -8.73 12.39
C SER A 87 15.79 -9.54 13.55
N GLU A 88 14.98 -10.03 14.48
CA GLU A 88 15.41 -10.77 15.67
C GLU A 88 15.91 -12.18 15.32
N MET A 89 15.31 -12.82 14.31
CA MET A 89 15.72 -14.14 13.83
C MET A 89 16.30 -14.06 12.41
N PRO A 90 17.29 -14.90 12.07
CA PRO A 90 17.96 -14.85 10.77
C PRO A 90 17.07 -15.31 9.59
N TRP A 91 15.92 -15.93 9.87
CA TRP A 91 14.91 -16.29 8.87
C TRP A 91 13.74 -15.31 8.82
N ASP A 92 13.80 -14.21 9.58
CA ASP A 92 12.77 -13.19 9.53
C ASP A 92 12.76 -12.48 8.18
N SER A 93 11.55 -12.16 7.78
CA SER A 93 11.22 -11.59 6.48
C SER A 93 10.34 -10.38 6.70
N THR A 94 10.86 -9.41 7.45
CA THR A 94 10.12 -8.27 7.98
C THR A 94 10.39 -6.97 7.22
N GLY A 95 11.59 -6.83 6.64
CA GLY A 95 12.05 -5.59 6.01
C GLY A 95 11.83 -5.45 4.51
N GLN A 96 11.19 -6.42 3.83
CA GLN A 96 11.13 -6.46 2.36
C GLN A 96 10.48 -5.21 1.76
N ALA A 97 9.35 -4.75 2.29
CA ALA A 97 8.65 -3.59 1.76
C ALA A 97 9.53 -2.33 1.81
N GLU A 98 10.20 -2.09 2.94
CA GLU A 98 11.12 -0.97 3.09
C GLU A 98 12.30 -1.08 2.11
N VAL A 99 12.99 -2.22 2.10
CA VAL A 99 14.18 -2.41 1.26
C VAL A 99 13.83 -2.26 -0.22
N TYR A 100 12.74 -2.87 -0.68
CA TYR A 100 12.27 -2.74 -2.05
C TYR A 100 12.07 -1.26 -2.44
N MET A 101 11.32 -0.51 -1.64
CA MET A 101 10.95 0.87 -1.96
C MET A 101 12.18 1.79 -1.98
N TRP A 102 13.11 1.63 -1.04
CA TRP A 102 14.32 2.45 -1.00
C TRP A 102 15.35 2.07 -2.06
N MET A 103 15.48 0.79 -2.38
CA MET A 103 16.34 0.35 -3.50
C MET A 103 15.86 0.98 -4.81
N ARG A 104 14.55 0.94 -5.08
CA ARG A 104 13.97 1.64 -6.24
C ARG A 104 14.23 3.13 -6.21
N TYR A 105 13.93 3.78 -5.08
CA TYR A 105 14.06 5.22 -4.93
C TYR A 105 15.47 5.74 -5.25
N PHE A 106 16.52 5.00 -4.86
CA PHE A 106 17.91 5.37 -5.14
C PHE A 106 18.50 4.75 -6.43
N GLY A 107 17.67 4.14 -7.29
CA GLY A 107 18.10 3.64 -8.61
C GLY A 107 18.81 2.28 -8.58
N HIS A 108 18.55 1.46 -7.57
CA HIS A 108 19.05 0.09 -7.42
C HIS A 108 17.97 -0.94 -7.81
N GLN A 109 17.53 -0.88 -9.08
CA GLN A 109 16.42 -1.70 -9.57
C GLN A 109 16.70 -3.22 -9.44
N ASP A 110 17.91 -3.68 -9.73
CA ASP A 110 18.26 -5.10 -9.61
C ASP A 110 18.04 -5.64 -8.19
N GLN A 111 18.40 -4.86 -7.16
CA GLN A 111 18.18 -5.23 -5.76
C GLN A 111 16.69 -5.20 -5.37
N ALA A 112 15.92 -4.27 -5.93
CA ALA A 112 14.47 -4.25 -5.75
C ALA A 112 13.81 -5.47 -6.40
N ASP A 113 14.23 -5.84 -7.61
CA ASP A 113 13.75 -7.04 -8.31
C ASP A 113 14.09 -8.31 -7.53
N VAL A 114 15.29 -8.43 -6.96
CA VAL A 114 15.63 -9.54 -6.06
C VAL A 114 14.68 -9.59 -4.86
N THR A 115 14.33 -8.44 -4.28
CA THR A 115 13.38 -8.39 -3.15
C THR A 115 11.99 -8.87 -3.57
N ARG A 116 11.51 -8.45 -4.75
CA ARG A 116 10.25 -8.94 -5.35
C ARG A 116 10.28 -10.46 -5.53
N GLU A 117 11.34 -11.00 -6.13
CA GLU A 117 11.47 -12.45 -6.35
C GLU A 117 11.50 -13.24 -5.04
N VAL A 118 12.15 -12.71 -4.00
CA VAL A 118 12.14 -13.31 -2.67
C VAL A 118 10.71 -13.39 -2.12
N ILE A 119 9.91 -12.33 -2.23
CA ILE A 119 8.51 -12.34 -1.82
C ILE A 119 7.72 -13.40 -2.61
N MET A 120 7.84 -13.38 -3.93
CA MET A 120 7.12 -14.31 -4.82
C MET A 120 7.48 -15.78 -4.56
N ALA A 121 8.65 -16.05 -3.97
CA ALA A 121 9.06 -17.41 -3.60
C ALA A 121 8.30 -17.99 -2.40
N TYR A 122 7.71 -17.16 -1.53
CA TYR A 122 6.98 -17.63 -0.34
C TYR A 122 5.54 -17.10 -0.20
N ASP A 123 5.10 -16.21 -1.09
CA ASP A 123 3.72 -15.75 -1.19
C ASP A 123 3.00 -16.45 -2.36
N PRO A 124 2.06 -17.37 -2.09
CA PRO A 124 1.53 -18.25 -3.13
C PRO A 124 0.20 -17.75 -3.70
N ALA A 125 -0.08 -18.02 -4.98
CA ALA A 125 -1.43 -17.86 -5.55
C ALA A 125 -2.22 -19.18 -5.50
N ILE A 126 -2.65 -19.60 -4.31
CA ILE A 126 -3.44 -20.83 -4.12
C ILE A 126 -4.93 -20.46 -4.09
N PRO A 127 -5.82 -21.13 -4.86
CA PRO A 127 -7.26 -20.84 -4.89
C PRO A 127 -7.98 -21.35 -3.63
N HIS A 128 -7.58 -20.83 -2.47
CA HIS A 128 -8.16 -21.10 -1.16
C HIS A 128 -8.11 -19.82 -0.35
N TRP A 129 -9.21 -19.48 0.33
CA TRP A 129 -9.36 -18.21 1.06
C TRP A 129 -8.15 -17.94 1.96
N GLY A 130 -7.76 -18.92 2.77
CA GLY A 130 -6.68 -18.83 3.75
C GLY A 130 -5.25 -18.88 3.18
N TYR A 131 -5.07 -19.32 1.94
CA TYR A 131 -3.73 -19.53 1.37
C TYR A 131 -3.38 -18.56 0.25
N ASN A 132 -4.36 -17.99 -0.46
CA ASN A 132 -4.10 -17.05 -1.54
C ASN A 132 -3.40 -15.79 -1.02
N GLY A 133 -2.20 -15.50 -1.53
CA GLY A 133 -1.34 -14.41 -1.09
C GLY A 133 -0.96 -14.45 0.39
N SER A 134 -1.20 -15.56 1.09
CA SER A 134 -0.83 -15.71 2.50
C SER A 134 0.61 -16.18 2.61
N ALA A 135 1.50 -15.26 2.96
CA ALA A 135 2.91 -15.50 3.21
C ALA A 135 3.12 -16.71 4.12
N ARG A 136 4.10 -17.56 3.79
CA ARG A 136 4.46 -18.71 4.63
C ARG A 136 5.14 -18.25 5.92
N ARG A 137 4.39 -18.18 7.02
CA ARG A 137 4.88 -17.79 8.35
C ARG A 137 4.41 -18.73 9.44
N PHE A 138 5.24 -18.92 10.48
CA PHE A 138 5.05 -20.03 11.43
C PHE A 138 5.22 -19.72 12.92
N TRP A 139 5.84 -18.61 13.31
CA TRP A 139 6.36 -18.48 14.67
C TRP A 139 5.80 -17.31 15.47
N ASP A 140 5.20 -16.29 14.84
CA ASP A 140 4.79 -15.07 15.54
C ASP A 140 3.71 -15.32 16.61
N PHE A 141 2.92 -16.40 16.51
CA PHE A 141 2.02 -16.83 17.60
C PHE A 141 2.73 -17.08 18.94
N LEU A 142 4.03 -17.36 18.94
CA LEU A 142 4.81 -17.49 20.17
C LEU A 142 4.84 -16.17 20.98
N TYR A 143 4.67 -15.02 20.32
CA TYR A 143 4.83 -13.68 20.89
C TYR A 143 3.54 -12.84 20.78
N ALA A 144 2.83 -12.96 19.67
CA ALA A 144 1.65 -12.18 19.31
C ALA A 144 0.35 -13.01 19.36
N GLY A 145 0.41 -14.29 19.74
CA GLY A 145 -0.73 -15.19 19.81
C GLY A 145 -1.25 -15.43 21.24
N LYS A 146 -2.57 -15.54 21.40
CA LYS A 146 -3.16 -15.98 22.68
C LYS A 146 -2.89 -17.46 22.93
N LEU A 147 -2.99 -18.27 21.87
CA LEU A 147 -2.57 -19.66 21.85
C LEU A 147 -1.14 -19.71 21.27
N SER A 148 -0.15 -19.85 22.14
CA SER A 148 1.27 -19.85 21.77
C SER A 148 1.67 -21.22 21.20
N ARG A 149 2.13 -21.25 19.94
CA ARG A 149 2.65 -22.43 19.25
C ARG A 149 3.33 -22.08 17.92
N ILE A 150 4.15 -22.99 17.40
CA ILE A 150 4.69 -22.91 16.03
C ILE A 150 3.69 -23.58 15.10
N GLU A 151 3.12 -22.79 14.19
CA GLU A 151 2.00 -23.18 13.33
C GLU A 151 1.92 -22.23 12.15
N ARG A 152 1.48 -22.71 10.97
CA ARG A 152 1.24 -21.80 9.86
C ARG A 152 0.16 -20.76 10.20
N GLN A 153 0.54 -19.50 10.09
CA GLN A 153 -0.31 -18.35 10.38
C GLN A 153 -0.96 -17.87 9.08
N LEU A 154 -2.28 -18.03 8.93
CA LEU A 154 -2.94 -17.52 7.74
C LEU A 154 -3.25 -16.03 7.92
N HIS A 155 -2.97 -15.26 6.88
CA HIS A 155 -3.20 -13.81 6.83
C HIS A 155 -2.51 -13.00 7.93
N HIS A 156 -1.33 -13.46 8.37
CA HIS A 156 -0.42 -12.68 9.22
C HIS A 156 0.10 -11.43 8.49
N TYR A 157 0.55 -10.41 9.24
CA TYR A 157 0.91 -9.07 8.72
C TYR A 157 1.90 -9.10 7.56
N GLY A 158 2.81 -10.09 7.53
CA GLY A 158 3.79 -10.19 6.46
C GLY A 158 3.14 -10.29 5.07
N SER A 159 1.94 -10.84 4.97
CA SER A 159 1.21 -11.01 3.71
C SER A 159 0.81 -9.66 3.09
N SER A 160 0.26 -8.74 3.89
CA SER A 160 -0.17 -7.44 3.37
C SER A 160 1.00 -6.45 3.25
N LEU A 161 2.04 -6.57 4.08
CA LEU A 161 3.29 -5.81 3.88
C LEU A 161 3.98 -6.22 2.59
N ASN A 162 4.05 -7.53 2.29
CA ASN A 162 4.57 -8.03 1.03
C ASN A 162 3.75 -7.60 -0.19
N ALA A 163 2.43 -7.40 -0.03
CA ALA A 163 1.60 -6.91 -1.13
C ALA A 163 2.02 -5.49 -1.59
N VAL A 164 2.63 -4.67 -0.72
CA VAL A 164 3.11 -3.32 -1.05
C VAL A 164 4.07 -3.31 -2.26
N PRO A 165 5.24 -3.98 -2.20
CA PRO A 165 6.16 -4.05 -3.32
C PRO A 165 5.59 -4.81 -4.52
N LEU A 166 4.74 -5.82 -4.33
CA LEU A 166 4.13 -6.54 -5.46
C LEU A 166 3.17 -5.67 -6.27
N PHE A 167 2.36 -4.85 -5.60
CA PHE A 167 1.52 -3.87 -6.30
C PHE A 167 2.35 -2.82 -7.02
N ASP A 168 3.41 -2.34 -6.37
CA ASP A 168 4.31 -1.38 -7.00
C ASP A 168 4.97 -1.96 -8.25
N ALA A 169 5.54 -3.16 -8.16
CA ALA A 169 6.17 -3.86 -9.27
C ALA A 169 5.17 -4.16 -10.40
N PHE A 170 3.95 -4.58 -10.07
CA PHE A 170 2.91 -4.82 -11.09
C PHE A 170 2.61 -3.54 -11.89
N ARG A 171 2.58 -2.36 -11.27
CA ARG A 171 2.29 -1.11 -12.00
C ARG A 171 3.36 -0.76 -13.02
N GLU A 172 4.60 -1.21 -12.82
CA GLU A 172 5.72 -0.99 -13.74
C GLU A 172 5.70 -1.99 -14.91
N THR A 173 5.25 -3.22 -14.64
CA THR A 173 5.12 -4.29 -15.63
C THR A 173 3.70 -4.88 -15.58
N PRO A 174 2.69 -4.19 -16.13
CA PRO A 174 1.27 -4.46 -15.88
C PRO A 174 0.69 -5.69 -16.59
N ASP A 175 1.56 -6.57 -17.08
CA ASP A 175 1.20 -7.80 -17.78
C ASP A 175 1.29 -9.04 -16.86
N ASP A 176 1.97 -8.94 -15.70
CA ASP A 176 2.08 -10.05 -14.75
C ASP A 176 0.85 -10.20 -13.84
N LEU A 177 -0.20 -10.78 -14.42
CA LEU A 177 -1.44 -11.08 -13.69
C LEU A 177 -1.28 -12.15 -12.62
N TYR A 178 -0.17 -12.90 -12.59
CA TYR A 178 0.12 -13.80 -11.47
C TYR A 178 0.54 -12.99 -10.25
N MET A 179 1.48 -12.05 -10.41
CA MET A 179 1.90 -11.11 -9.35
C MET A 179 0.72 -10.31 -8.80
N LEU A 180 -0.16 -9.79 -9.67
CA LEU A 180 -1.34 -9.06 -9.23
C LEU A 180 -2.26 -9.92 -8.34
N ARG A 181 -2.44 -11.21 -8.67
CA ARG A 181 -3.25 -12.14 -7.86
C ARG A 181 -2.63 -12.42 -6.50
N VAL A 182 -1.30 -12.60 -6.44
CA VAL A 182 -0.58 -12.77 -5.18
C VAL A 182 -0.74 -11.53 -4.30
N ALA A 183 -0.47 -10.34 -4.85
CA ALA A 183 -0.61 -9.06 -4.15
C ALA A 183 -2.03 -8.85 -3.60
N TYR A 184 -3.06 -9.06 -4.43
CA TYR A 184 -4.45 -8.94 -3.98
C TYR A 184 -4.85 -9.98 -2.94
N GLY A 185 -4.33 -11.20 -3.02
CA GLY A 185 -4.54 -12.21 -1.98
C GLY A 185 -4.01 -11.76 -0.62
N GLY A 186 -2.78 -11.25 -0.58
CA GLY A 186 -2.16 -10.73 0.64
C GLY A 186 -2.89 -9.51 1.19
N LEU A 187 -3.32 -8.60 0.31
CA LEU A 187 -4.12 -7.43 0.66
C LEU A 187 -5.45 -7.79 1.33
N MET A 188 -6.22 -8.68 0.70
CA MET A 188 -7.57 -9.04 1.15
C MET A 188 -7.53 -9.88 2.43
N GLY A 189 -6.48 -10.69 2.60
CA GLY A 189 -6.24 -11.45 3.82
C GLY A 189 -6.29 -10.60 5.09
N SER A 190 -5.73 -9.39 5.05
CA SER A 190 -5.73 -8.49 6.22
C SER A 190 -7.13 -8.22 6.78
N LEU A 191 -8.16 -8.12 5.94
CA LEU A 191 -9.51 -7.81 6.40
C LEU A 191 -10.21 -9.03 7.02
N THR A 192 -9.78 -10.24 6.68
CA THR A 192 -10.37 -11.46 7.24
C THR A 192 -10.10 -11.62 8.74
N ASN A 193 -9.02 -11.00 9.23
CA ASN A 193 -8.65 -10.99 10.64
C ASN A 193 -9.57 -10.14 11.52
N ILE A 194 -10.40 -9.27 10.93
CA ILE A 194 -11.35 -8.41 11.64
C ILE A 194 -12.71 -9.12 11.70
N ASP A 195 -13.22 -9.34 12.91
CA ASP A 195 -14.56 -9.89 13.09
C ASP A 195 -15.68 -8.85 12.91
N ASN A 196 -16.92 -9.31 13.01
CA ASN A 196 -18.10 -8.46 12.83
C ASN A 196 -18.29 -7.41 13.95
N GLU A 197 -17.60 -7.56 15.09
CA GLU A 197 -17.61 -6.60 16.19
C GLU A 197 -16.45 -5.58 16.07
N GLY A 198 -15.56 -5.79 15.10
CA GLY A 198 -14.41 -4.93 14.82
C GLY A 198 -13.13 -5.34 15.57
N PHE A 199 -13.13 -6.48 16.27
CA PHE A 199 -11.92 -6.99 16.89
C PHE A 199 -11.04 -7.66 15.84
N ALA A 200 -9.76 -7.28 15.83
CA ALA A 200 -8.79 -7.84 14.91
C ALA A 200 -7.88 -8.86 15.59
N SER A 201 -7.56 -9.94 14.88
CA SER A 201 -6.67 -11.00 15.33
C SER A 201 -5.30 -10.91 14.64
N ALA A 202 -4.23 -11.33 15.33
CA ALA A 202 -2.89 -11.36 14.74
C ALA A 202 -2.83 -12.20 13.44
N ALA A 203 -3.50 -13.37 13.45
CA ALA A 203 -3.63 -14.29 12.31
C ALA A 203 -4.68 -15.38 12.60
N PHE A 204 -4.96 -16.25 11.61
CA PHE A 204 -5.73 -17.48 11.78
C PHE A 204 -4.84 -18.67 12.15
N HIS A 205 -5.26 -19.46 13.13
CA HIS A 205 -4.67 -20.76 13.47
C HIS A 205 -5.09 -21.84 12.45
N SER A 206 -4.17 -22.33 11.62
CA SER A 206 -4.43 -23.29 10.53
C SER A 206 -4.42 -24.77 10.90
N PHE A 207 -3.97 -25.16 12.09
CA PHE A 207 -3.97 -26.56 12.52
C PHE A 207 -5.40 -27.04 12.75
N PRO A 208 -5.70 -28.30 12.35
CA PRO A 208 -7.05 -28.87 12.47
C PRO A 208 -7.64 -28.85 13.88
N ASP A 209 -6.80 -28.82 14.92
CA ASP A 209 -7.24 -28.81 16.32
C ASP A 209 -7.74 -27.44 16.81
N ALA A 210 -7.41 -26.34 16.13
CA ALA A 210 -7.86 -25.00 16.52
C ALA A 210 -8.77 -24.33 15.48
N MET A 211 -8.36 -24.27 14.22
CA MET A 211 -9.11 -23.68 13.10
C MET A 211 -9.90 -22.42 13.47
N LYS A 212 -9.24 -21.43 14.07
CA LYS A 212 -9.88 -20.21 14.58
C LYS A 212 -8.96 -19.00 14.53
N TRP A 213 -9.57 -17.83 14.56
CA TRP A 213 -8.86 -16.57 14.74
C TRP A 213 -8.14 -16.51 16.10
N GLY A 214 -6.95 -15.92 16.12
CA GLY A 214 -6.18 -15.70 17.34
C GLY A 214 -6.94 -14.86 18.36
N GLY A 215 -6.84 -15.20 19.65
CA GLY A 215 -7.61 -14.52 20.70
C GLY A 215 -7.09 -13.14 21.14
N ILE A 216 -6.08 -12.59 20.45
CA ILE A 216 -5.53 -11.23 20.68
C ILE A 216 -5.15 -10.60 19.34
N ASN A 217 -5.10 -9.27 19.30
CA ASN A 217 -4.69 -8.51 18.11
C ASN A 217 -3.20 -8.61 17.81
N GLY A 218 -2.36 -8.76 18.84
CA GLY A 218 -0.92 -8.92 18.68
C GLY A 218 -0.32 -7.82 17.79
N ASP A 219 0.29 -8.27 16.71
CA ASP A 219 1.00 -7.49 15.70
C ASP A 219 0.14 -7.10 14.47
N TYR A 220 -1.18 -7.31 14.56
CA TYR A 220 -2.13 -7.05 13.46
C TYR A 220 -2.08 -5.62 12.90
N GLY A 221 -1.70 -4.62 13.70
CA GLY A 221 -1.64 -3.22 13.25
C GLY A 221 -0.83 -3.04 11.96
N MET A 222 0.26 -3.80 11.81
CA MET A 222 1.10 -3.80 10.62
C MET A 222 0.40 -4.40 9.40
N SER A 223 -0.47 -5.39 9.63
CA SER A 223 -1.30 -5.94 8.56
C SER A 223 -2.23 -4.87 8.00
N PHE A 224 -2.87 -4.13 8.90
CA PHE A 224 -3.79 -3.06 8.54
C PHE A 224 -3.06 -1.88 7.87
N PHE A 225 -1.84 -1.54 8.32
CA PHE A 225 -0.99 -0.56 7.63
C PHE A 225 -0.77 -0.95 6.18
N GLY A 226 -0.27 -2.17 5.91
CA GLY A 226 -0.04 -2.67 4.56
C GLY A 226 -1.30 -2.57 3.69
N HIS A 227 -2.45 -2.92 4.26
CA HIS A 227 -3.75 -2.77 3.60
C HIS A 227 -4.10 -1.31 3.29
N ALA A 228 -4.00 -0.41 4.28
CA ALA A 228 -4.39 0.99 4.14
C ALA A 228 -3.52 1.75 3.12
N VAL A 229 -2.21 1.46 3.08
CA VAL A 229 -1.30 2.15 2.16
C VAL A 229 -1.40 1.66 0.72
N THR A 230 -1.89 0.44 0.48
CA THR A 230 -1.92 -0.17 -0.87
C THR A 230 -3.29 -0.38 -1.47
N THR A 231 -4.37 -0.34 -0.67
CA THR A 231 -5.74 -0.56 -1.17
C THR A 231 -6.04 0.35 -2.38
N ALA A 232 -6.54 -0.29 -3.43
CA ALA A 232 -6.81 0.30 -4.73
C ALA A 232 -7.68 -0.64 -5.58
N ALA A 233 -8.19 -0.14 -6.71
CA ALA A 233 -8.79 -0.95 -7.76
C ALA A 233 -7.86 -1.03 -8.99
N TYR A 234 -7.82 -2.18 -9.66
CA TYR A 234 -7.03 -2.39 -10.87
C TYR A 234 -7.92 -2.86 -12.01
N LEU A 235 -7.92 -2.11 -13.11
CA LEU A 235 -8.58 -2.48 -14.36
C LEU A 235 -7.55 -3.14 -15.28
N VAL A 236 -7.78 -4.40 -15.62
CA VAL A 236 -6.91 -5.20 -16.51
C VAL A 236 -7.72 -5.81 -17.66
N ASN A 237 -7.05 -6.14 -18.76
CA ASN A 237 -7.63 -6.96 -19.83
C ASN A 237 -7.03 -8.37 -19.74
N HIS A 238 -7.70 -9.27 -19.02
CA HIS A 238 -7.22 -10.61 -18.75
C HIS A 238 -7.36 -11.50 -20.01
N PRO A 239 -6.34 -12.31 -20.38
CA PRO A 239 -6.37 -13.09 -21.61
C PRO A 239 -7.53 -14.11 -21.67
N THR A 240 -7.98 -14.61 -20.52
CA THR A 240 -9.11 -15.54 -20.42
C THR A 240 -10.45 -14.88 -20.09
N PHE A 241 -10.46 -13.78 -19.33
CA PHE A 241 -11.68 -13.21 -18.75
C PHE A 241 -12.07 -11.86 -19.37
N GLY A 242 -11.25 -11.33 -20.28
CA GLY A 242 -11.40 -9.98 -20.82
C GLY A 242 -11.24 -8.92 -19.74
N TRP A 243 -11.97 -7.82 -19.88
CA TRP A 243 -11.97 -6.71 -18.93
C TRP A 243 -12.37 -7.16 -17.53
N THR A 244 -11.42 -7.08 -16.61
CA THR A 244 -11.54 -7.57 -15.24
C THR A 244 -11.13 -6.47 -14.27
N GLY A 245 -11.92 -6.32 -13.20
CA GLY A 245 -11.61 -5.42 -12.10
C GLY A 245 -11.16 -6.21 -10.89
N PHE A 246 -9.97 -5.90 -10.38
CA PHE A 246 -9.62 -6.24 -9.01
C PHE A 246 -10.04 -5.07 -8.11
N GLY A 247 -10.73 -5.35 -7.00
CA GLY A 247 -11.22 -4.28 -6.12
C GLY A 247 -12.27 -3.35 -6.73
N GLY A 248 -12.94 -3.75 -7.84
CA GLY A 248 -13.95 -2.91 -8.49
C GLY A 248 -14.87 -3.69 -9.44
N VAL A 249 -16.03 -3.11 -9.75
CA VAL A 249 -16.99 -3.66 -10.71
C VAL A 249 -16.73 -3.07 -12.08
N VAL A 250 -16.66 -3.90 -13.12
CA VAL A 250 -16.36 -3.47 -14.49
C VAL A 250 -17.58 -3.61 -15.39
N THR A 251 -17.82 -2.60 -16.22
CA THR A 251 -18.82 -2.62 -17.30
C THR A 251 -18.17 -2.13 -18.59
N GLN A 252 -18.72 -2.56 -19.74
CA GLN A 252 -18.24 -2.14 -21.05
C GLN A 252 -19.43 -1.73 -21.94
N SER A 253 -19.29 -0.61 -22.64
CA SER A 253 -20.22 -0.14 -23.66
C SER A 253 -19.43 0.35 -24.87
N GLY A 254 -19.48 -0.40 -25.97
CA GLY A 254 -18.62 -0.15 -27.13
C GLY A 254 -17.13 -0.20 -26.76
N SER A 255 -16.40 0.89 -27.07
CA SER A 255 -14.99 1.04 -26.74
C SER A 255 -14.72 1.51 -25.30
N VAL A 256 -15.76 1.93 -24.56
CA VAL A 256 -15.61 2.50 -23.22
C VAL A 256 -15.75 1.41 -22.16
N VAL A 257 -14.70 1.25 -21.36
CA VAL A 257 -14.64 0.33 -20.22
C VAL A 257 -14.65 1.15 -18.95
N THR A 258 -15.60 0.88 -18.05
CA THR A 258 -15.74 1.60 -16.79
C THR A 258 -15.44 0.68 -15.63
N ILE A 259 -14.64 1.14 -14.67
CA ILE A 259 -14.45 0.51 -13.37
C ILE A 259 -15.05 1.39 -12.27
N ALA A 260 -15.90 0.82 -11.43
CA ALA A 260 -16.41 1.42 -10.20
C ALA A 260 -15.70 0.78 -9.00
N PRO A 261 -14.77 1.48 -8.33
CA PRO A 261 -14.03 0.93 -7.19
C PRO A 261 -14.94 0.50 -6.05
N LYS A 262 -14.66 -0.69 -5.50
CA LYS A 262 -15.33 -1.30 -4.34
C LYS A 262 -14.33 -1.73 -3.26
N ASP A 263 -13.05 -1.40 -3.44
CA ASP A 263 -12.03 -1.54 -2.42
C ASP A 263 -12.34 -0.66 -1.19
N SER A 264 -11.66 -0.93 -0.09
CA SER A 264 -11.87 -0.24 1.20
C SER A 264 -11.55 1.26 1.15
N GLY A 265 -10.66 1.69 0.24
CA GLY A 265 -10.23 3.09 0.14
C GLY A 265 -11.04 3.91 -0.85
N ARG A 266 -11.37 3.36 -2.02
CA ARG A 266 -11.99 4.06 -3.17
C ARG A 266 -11.26 5.35 -3.56
N ARG A 267 -9.93 5.38 -3.40
CA ARG A 267 -9.09 6.55 -3.64
C ARG A 267 -8.06 6.34 -4.72
N ARG A 268 -7.92 5.11 -5.21
CA ARG A 268 -6.84 4.74 -6.13
C ARG A 268 -7.34 3.79 -7.19
N VAL A 269 -7.03 4.07 -8.45
CA VAL A 269 -7.36 3.21 -9.59
C VAL A 269 -6.15 3.12 -10.51
N PHE A 270 -5.76 1.91 -10.87
CA PHE A 270 -4.77 1.66 -11.92
C PHE A 270 -5.45 1.13 -13.18
N ILE A 271 -5.16 1.74 -14.33
CA ILE A 271 -5.60 1.24 -15.64
C ILE A 271 -4.39 0.60 -16.32
N ALA A 272 -4.27 -0.73 -16.25
CA ALA A 272 -3.09 -1.45 -16.72
C ALA A 272 -2.76 -1.19 -18.21
N PRO A 273 -3.72 -1.27 -19.16
CA PRO A 273 -3.42 -1.01 -20.56
C PRO A 273 -2.98 0.42 -20.88
N ALA A 274 -3.28 1.37 -19.99
CA ALA A 274 -2.88 2.77 -20.13
C ALA A 274 -1.63 3.12 -19.29
N GLY A 275 -1.14 2.20 -18.45
CA GLY A 275 -0.10 2.49 -17.45
C GLY A 275 -0.47 3.62 -16.49
N LEU A 276 -1.75 3.95 -16.33
CA LEU A 276 -2.19 5.15 -15.64
C LEU A 276 -2.55 4.86 -14.19
N TRP A 277 -1.84 5.54 -13.27
CA TRP A 277 -2.09 5.48 -11.83
C TRP A 277 -2.80 6.74 -11.32
N ILE A 278 -4.06 6.59 -10.92
CA ILE A 278 -4.90 7.67 -10.42
C ILE A 278 -4.96 7.56 -8.89
N THR A 279 -4.62 8.62 -8.18
CA THR A 279 -4.62 8.64 -6.70
C THR A 279 -5.21 9.91 -6.14
N LEU A 280 -5.93 9.78 -5.02
CA LEU A 280 -6.45 10.89 -4.24
C LEU A 280 -5.82 10.98 -2.85
N ASP A 281 -5.36 12.17 -2.46
CA ASP A 281 -4.98 12.47 -1.08
C ASP A 281 -6.21 12.71 -0.18
N ALA A 282 -7.30 13.23 -0.76
CA ALA A 282 -8.63 13.25 -0.18
C ALA A 282 -9.73 13.24 -1.26
N GLY A 283 -10.95 12.88 -0.86
CA GLY A 283 -12.06 12.56 -1.76
C GLY A 283 -12.22 11.06 -1.99
N LYS A 284 -13.16 10.68 -2.85
CA LYS A 284 -13.41 9.30 -3.28
C LYS A 284 -13.73 9.26 -4.77
N ILE A 285 -13.34 8.17 -5.43
CA ILE A 285 -13.62 7.88 -6.84
C ILE A 285 -14.91 7.08 -6.90
N ALA A 286 -15.90 7.58 -7.63
CA ALA A 286 -17.14 6.87 -7.93
C ALA A 286 -16.91 5.89 -9.10
N SER A 287 -16.24 6.34 -10.16
CA SER A 287 -15.89 5.51 -11.32
C SER A 287 -14.73 6.10 -12.13
N VAL A 288 -14.10 5.26 -12.94
CA VAL A 288 -13.14 5.66 -13.98
C VAL A 288 -13.53 4.99 -15.28
N ALA A 289 -13.70 5.76 -16.35
CA ALA A 289 -13.98 5.29 -17.70
C ALA A 289 -12.73 5.42 -18.57
N TYR A 290 -12.39 4.37 -19.30
CA TYR A 290 -11.29 4.28 -20.25
C TYR A 290 -11.84 3.96 -21.63
N ASP A 291 -11.64 4.85 -22.59
CA ASP A 291 -11.98 4.61 -23.99
C ASP A 291 -10.82 3.94 -24.71
N THR A 292 -10.97 2.65 -24.99
CA THR A 292 -9.97 1.81 -25.65
C THR A 292 -9.64 2.24 -27.09
N ALA A 293 -10.53 3.00 -27.75
CA ALA A 293 -10.31 3.47 -29.11
C ALA A 293 -9.47 4.75 -29.17
N THR A 294 -9.63 5.63 -28.17
CA THR A 294 -9.00 6.96 -28.16
C THR A 294 -7.91 7.11 -27.10
N GLY A 295 -7.83 6.18 -26.15
CA GLY A 295 -6.96 6.27 -24.98
C GLY A 295 -7.46 7.21 -23.88
N LYS A 296 -8.60 7.89 -24.10
CA LYS A 296 -9.14 8.89 -23.18
C LYS A 296 -9.57 8.28 -21.85
N VAL A 297 -9.25 8.96 -20.75
CA VAL A 297 -9.67 8.56 -19.40
C VAL A 297 -10.53 9.65 -18.77
N SER A 298 -11.69 9.27 -18.23
CA SER A 298 -12.56 10.16 -17.47
C SER A 298 -12.73 9.63 -16.05
N VAL A 299 -12.47 10.45 -15.05
CA VAL A 299 -12.60 10.12 -13.62
C VAL A 299 -13.84 10.82 -13.07
N THR A 300 -14.72 10.08 -12.41
CA THR A 300 -15.87 10.64 -11.69
C THR A 300 -15.63 10.53 -10.19
N PHE A 301 -15.65 11.67 -9.50
CA PHE A 301 -15.54 11.74 -8.05
C PHE A 301 -16.90 11.67 -7.36
N GLU A 302 -16.95 11.11 -6.17
CA GLU A 302 -18.10 11.18 -5.27
C GLU A 302 -18.37 12.63 -4.83
N ALA A 303 -19.58 12.90 -4.33
CA ALA A 303 -19.96 14.21 -3.83
C ALA A 303 -19.13 14.64 -2.60
N ALA A 304 -19.05 15.95 -2.37
CA ALA A 304 -18.46 16.52 -1.17
C ALA A 304 -19.19 16.03 0.11
N ASP A 305 -18.44 15.90 1.20
CA ASP A 305 -19.00 15.81 2.56
C ASP A 305 -18.49 16.96 3.44
N GLN A 306 -19.04 17.09 4.65
CA GLN A 306 -18.71 18.19 5.57
C GLN A 306 -17.22 18.28 5.93
N TYR A 307 -16.47 17.18 5.80
CA TYR A 307 -15.05 17.09 6.11
C TYR A 307 -14.17 17.12 4.86
N THR A 308 -14.73 16.80 3.69
CA THR A 308 -13.99 16.59 2.44
C THR A 308 -14.67 17.36 1.29
N PRO A 309 -14.56 18.70 1.26
CA PRO A 309 -15.19 19.52 0.23
C PRO A 309 -14.47 19.50 -1.13
N LYS A 310 -13.26 18.94 -1.19
CA LYS A 310 -12.41 18.91 -2.39
C LYS A 310 -11.78 17.53 -2.56
N ALA A 311 -11.63 17.10 -3.80
CA ALA A 311 -10.75 15.99 -4.15
C ALA A 311 -9.36 16.54 -4.49
N TYR A 312 -8.32 15.91 -3.96
CA TYR A 312 -6.93 16.29 -4.22
C TYR A 312 -6.24 15.14 -4.97
N THR A 313 -5.89 15.36 -6.24
CA THR A 313 -5.30 14.34 -7.14
C THR A 313 -3.88 14.73 -7.57
N ALA A 314 -3.06 13.78 -8.00
CA ALA A 314 -1.66 14.00 -8.37
C ALA A 314 -1.36 14.02 -9.88
N SER A 315 -2.38 13.96 -10.78
CA SER A 315 -2.19 13.72 -12.23
C SER A 315 -2.61 14.79 -13.32
N VAL A 316 -2.96 16.07 -13.04
CA VAL A 316 -3.07 17.22 -14.01
C VAL A 316 -2.92 18.69 -13.44
N ALA A 317 -1.89 19.49 -13.84
CA ALA A 317 -1.50 20.94 -13.58
C ALA A 317 -1.76 21.74 -12.23
N LYS A 318 -0.70 22.32 -11.57
CA LYS A 318 -0.42 22.38 -10.08
C LYS A 318 -1.10 23.49 -9.25
N GLU A 319 -1.62 23.14 -8.06
CA GLU A 319 -1.78 23.99 -6.86
C GLU A 319 -1.28 23.24 -5.60
N LEU A 320 -0.35 23.81 -4.83
CA LEU A 320 0.17 23.21 -3.58
C LEU A 320 0.79 21.80 -3.73
N GLY A 321 1.39 21.50 -4.89
CA GLY A 321 2.05 20.21 -5.13
C GLY A 321 1.10 19.04 -5.42
N ALA A 322 -0.20 19.30 -5.51
CA ALA A 322 -1.25 18.40 -6.00
C ALA A 322 -2.24 19.20 -6.87
N TYR A 323 -3.37 18.62 -7.27
CA TYR A 323 -4.40 19.25 -8.09
C TYR A 323 -5.71 19.19 -7.33
N ALA A 324 -6.32 20.36 -7.09
CA ALA A 324 -7.55 20.44 -6.32
C ALA A 324 -8.75 20.55 -7.28
N VAL A 325 -9.65 19.56 -7.23
CA VAL A 325 -10.94 19.62 -7.92
C VAL A 325 -12.00 19.96 -6.87
N ALA A 326 -12.66 21.11 -7.04
CA ALA A 326 -13.81 21.47 -6.22
C ALA A 326 -14.93 20.44 -6.45
N LEU A 327 -15.43 19.83 -5.39
CA LEU A 327 -16.51 18.85 -5.48
C LEU A 327 -17.85 19.56 -5.30
N ASN A 328 -18.81 19.22 -6.16
CA ASN A 328 -20.18 19.72 -6.06
C ASN A 328 -21.05 18.80 -5.18
N THR A 329 -22.32 19.16 -5.03
CA THR A 329 -23.32 18.32 -4.34
C THR A 329 -23.64 17.01 -5.08
N GLY A 330 -23.21 16.89 -6.34
CA GLY A 330 -23.28 15.67 -7.15
C GLY A 330 -21.92 15.27 -7.73
N PRO A 331 -21.84 14.12 -8.44
CA PRO A 331 -20.58 13.62 -8.98
C PRO A 331 -19.90 14.63 -9.91
N THR A 332 -18.57 14.74 -9.80
CA THR A 332 -17.77 15.67 -10.61
C THR A 332 -16.85 14.87 -11.53
N ALA A 333 -16.90 15.16 -12.84
CA ALA A 333 -16.07 14.48 -13.83
C ALA A 333 -14.81 15.29 -14.16
N LEU A 334 -13.66 14.61 -14.22
CA LEU A 334 -12.38 15.14 -14.68
C LEU A 334 -11.94 14.31 -15.88
N GLU A 335 -11.62 14.98 -16.98
CA GLU A 335 -11.06 14.35 -18.17
C GLU A 335 -9.53 14.42 -18.12
N LEU A 336 -8.89 13.28 -18.26
CA LEU A 336 -7.45 13.13 -18.41
C LEU A 336 -7.19 12.86 -19.90
N VAL A 337 -6.68 13.87 -20.60
CA VAL A 337 -6.27 13.73 -22.00
C VAL A 337 -4.87 13.12 -22.00
N PRO A 338 -4.63 12.04 -22.77
CA PRO A 338 -3.27 11.49 -22.94
C PRO A 338 -2.34 12.57 -23.50
N GLY A 339 -1.18 12.76 -22.86
CA GLY A 339 -0.07 13.57 -23.37
C GLY A 339 0.91 12.74 -24.17
#